data_AF-A0A7C1APK4-F1
#
_entry.id   AF-A0A7C1APK4-F1
#
_cell.length_a   1.000
_cell.length_b   1.000
_cell.length_c   1.000
_cell.angle_alpha   90.00
_cell.angle_beta   90.00
_cell.angle_gamma   90.00
#
_symmetry.space_group_name_H-M   'P 1'
#
loop_
_entity.id
_entity.type
_entity.pdbx_description
1 polymer ?
#
loop_
_entity_poly.entity_id
_entity_poly.type
_entity_poly.pdbx_seq_one_letter_code
_entity_poly.pdbx_strand_id
1 'polypeptide(L)'
;MNQYSQLKKIERNARFQVVPQTSHYENKKPNANKKIPERYFCLEPLVNMLRDPNPASRLFAIRQLQSWNNRFFVSKLRSFLHDSSEAVQIEARRKLKPVEMFYRKKFSFFQFKLKKEPDEPAYKLGFAITCLRYAQIWVEEEKLQEYFFRQAIKYLNQLIRVHEPKAKYFYYRGQTLLGMGQNRFAIEDFKKVLQFRPNHTGAMLTLIDQYLTLYALHKALPLIQQLQQKKLPASLTSVVNFWHTPQF
;
A
#
# COMPACT_ATOMS: atom_id res chain seq x y z
N MET A 1 23.27 22.90 -10.69
CA MET A 1 23.00 22.08 -9.49
C MET A 1 21.95 21.04 -9.83
N ASN A 2 22.33 19.76 -9.74
CA ASN A 2 21.79 18.68 -10.56
C ASN A 2 20.50 18.06 -9.98
N GLN A 3 19.44 17.88 -10.80
CA GLN A 3 18.15 17.25 -10.43
C GLN A 3 18.33 15.83 -9.85
N TYR A 4 19.46 15.18 -10.14
CA TYR A 4 19.89 13.91 -9.56
C TYR A 4 20.16 13.94 -8.04
N SER A 5 20.53 15.10 -7.48
CA SER A 5 20.84 15.20 -6.03
C SER A 5 19.57 15.35 -5.17
N GLN A 6 18.48 15.92 -5.73
CA GLN A 6 17.19 16.01 -5.05
C GLN A 6 16.48 14.65 -4.98
N LEU A 7 16.62 13.80 -6.00
CA LEU A 7 16.06 12.43 -5.99
C LEU A 7 16.71 11.53 -4.93
N LYS A 8 18.04 11.61 -4.73
CA LYS A 8 18.73 10.88 -3.64
C LYS A 8 18.32 11.33 -2.23
N LYS A 9 17.90 12.59 -2.06
CA LYS A 9 17.42 13.12 -0.76
C LYS A 9 16.02 12.58 -0.41
N ILE A 10 15.18 12.34 -1.42
CA ILE A 10 13.86 11.72 -1.24
C ILE A 10 13.99 10.21 -0.99
N GLU A 11 14.93 9.52 -1.66
CA GLU A 11 15.18 8.08 -1.43
C GLU A 11 15.85 7.78 -0.07
N ARG A 12 16.70 8.68 0.45
CA ARG A 12 17.31 8.50 1.78
C ARG A 12 16.32 8.59 2.93
N ASN A 13 15.24 9.35 2.79
CA ASN A 13 14.20 9.45 3.82
C ASN A 13 13.18 8.28 3.78
N ALA A 14 13.28 7.38 2.79
CA ALA A 14 12.44 6.19 2.67
C ALA A 14 13.17 4.88 3.08
N ARG A 15 14.46 4.96 3.44
CA ARG A 15 15.19 3.82 4.01
C ARG A 15 14.94 3.78 5.52
N PHE A 16 13.92 3.02 5.88
CA PHE A 16 13.73 2.51 7.23
C PHE A 16 15.05 1.93 7.75
N GLN A 17 15.50 2.45 8.91
CA GLN A 17 16.44 1.72 9.75
C GLN A 17 15.75 0.44 10.20
N VAL A 18 16.16 -0.67 9.59
CA VAL A 18 16.00 -2.00 10.20
C VAL A 18 17.02 -2.03 11.33
N VAL A 19 16.57 -1.79 12.56
CA VAL A 19 17.38 -2.05 13.76
C VAL A 19 17.24 -3.56 14.03
N PRO A 20 18.34 -4.32 14.10
CA PRO A 20 18.29 -5.71 14.52
C PRO A 20 17.96 -5.76 16.01
N GLN A 21 16.99 -6.59 16.36
CA GLN A 21 16.77 -6.96 17.75
C GLN A 21 17.95 -7.83 18.20
N THR A 22 18.75 -7.32 19.12
CA THR A 22 19.57 -8.15 20.01
C THR A 22 19.33 -7.70 21.44
N SER A 23 18.95 -8.68 22.25
CA SER A 23 18.82 -8.67 23.69
C SER A 23 19.99 -8.01 24.40
N HIS A 24 19.70 -7.09 25.33
CA HIS A 24 20.47 -6.98 26.56
C HIS A 24 19.50 -6.75 27.73
N TYR A 25 19.46 -7.76 28.59
CA TYR A 25 18.97 -7.66 29.95
C TYR A 25 19.87 -6.69 30.72
N GLU A 26 19.32 -5.59 31.25
CA GLU A 26 19.90 -4.93 32.40
C GLU A 26 18.83 -4.76 33.50
N ASN A 27 19.14 -5.41 34.62
CA ASN A 27 18.43 -5.39 35.87
C ASN A 27 18.27 -3.96 36.42
N LYS A 28 17.03 -3.50 36.62
CA LYS A 28 16.72 -2.55 37.69
C LYS A 28 15.46 -3.02 38.44
N LYS A 29 15.62 -3.27 39.75
CA LYS A 29 14.56 -3.67 40.67
C LYS A 29 13.41 -2.65 40.65
N PRO A 30 12.14 -3.08 40.71
CA PRO A 30 11.00 -2.16 40.72
C PRO A 30 10.81 -1.55 42.11
N ASN A 31 10.50 -0.25 42.13
CA ASN A 31 10.11 0.47 43.33
C ASN A 31 8.65 0.11 43.69
N ALA A 32 8.40 -0.26 44.95
CA ALA A 32 7.08 -0.62 45.47
C ALA A 32 6.11 0.58 45.45
N ASN A 33 4.82 0.31 45.28
CA ASN A 33 3.67 1.24 45.40
C ASN A 33 3.07 1.89 44.14
N LYS A 34 2.96 1.16 43.03
CA LYS A 34 1.78 1.28 42.15
C LYS A 34 1.31 -0.10 41.74
N LYS A 35 0.12 -0.51 42.21
CA LYS A 35 -0.61 -1.67 41.65
C LYS A 35 -0.96 -1.35 40.19
N ILE A 36 -0.04 -1.66 39.29
CA ILE A 36 -0.33 -1.83 37.88
C ILE A 36 -0.74 -3.30 37.76
N PRO A 37 -1.97 -3.65 37.37
CA PRO A 37 -2.34 -5.04 37.26
C PRO A 37 -1.39 -5.73 36.26
N GLU A 38 -0.70 -6.72 36.78
CA GLU A 38 0.17 -7.62 36.07
C GLU A 38 -0.59 -8.33 34.95
N ARG A 39 0.11 -8.54 33.83
CA ARG A 39 -0.17 -9.57 32.82
C ARG A 39 -1.53 -9.51 32.13
N TYR A 40 -1.52 -8.86 30.96
CA TYR A 40 -2.05 -9.51 29.77
C TYR A 40 -0.92 -9.65 28.74
N PHE A 41 -0.20 -10.76 28.86
CA PHE A 41 0.38 -11.44 27.70
C PHE A 41 -0.79 -11.97 26.86
N CYS A 42 -1.51 -11.08 26.19
CA CYS A 42 -2.31 -11.44 25.04
C CYS A 42 -1.55 -10.85 23.86
N LEU A 43 -0.76 -11.66 23.16
CA LEU A 43 -0.40 -11.37 21.77
C LEU A 43 -1.66 -11.56 20.91
N GLU A 44 -2.73 -10.84 21.26
CA GLU A 44 -3.87 -10.71 20.38
C GLU A 44 -3.44 -9.79 19.23
N PRO A 45 -3.62 -10.22 17.97
CA PRO A 45 -3.34 -9.34 16.85
C PRO A 45 -4.13 -8.04 17.03
N LEU A 46 -3.53 -6.88 16.68
CA LEU A 46 -4.17 -5.56 16.80
C LEU A 46 -5.60 -5.54 16.24
N VAL A 47 -5.89 -6.39 15.24
CA VAL A 47 -7.22 -6.59 14.66
C VAL A 47 -8.28 -7.04 15.68
N ASN A 48 -7.93 -7.92 16.62
CA ASN A 48 -8.83 -8.39 17.67
C ASN A 48 -9.12 -7.27 18.67
N MET A 49 -8.09 -6.53 19.08
CA MET A 49 -8.25 -5.37 19.96
C MET A 49 -9.10 -4.26 19.33
N LEU A 50 -9.10 -4.12 17.99
CA LEU A 50 -9.99 -3.21 17.25
C LEU A 50 -11.47 -3.70 17.21
N ARG A 51 -11.75 -4.91 17.65
CA ARG A 51 -13.10 -5.49 17.75
C ARG A 51 -13.57 -5.66 19.19
N ASP A 52 -12.69 -5.49 20.16
CA ASP A 52 -12.96 -5.62 21.58
C ASP A 52 -14.09 -4.65 22.02
N PRO A 53 -15.11 -5.11 22.78
CA PRO A 53 -16.14 -4.24 23.34
C PRO A 53 -15.59 -3.15 24.26
N ASN A 54 -14.42 -3.36 24.88
CA ASN A 54 -13.74 -2.38 25.72
C ASN A 54 -13.14 -1.22 24.90
N PRO A 55 -13.58 0.04 25.12
CA PRO A 55 -13.05 1.18 24.39
C PRO A 55 -11.57 1.45 24.66
N ALA A 56 -11.03 1.08 25.83
CA ALA A 56 -9.61 1.25 26.14
C ALA A 56 -8.73 0.34 25.25
N SER A 57 -9.16 -0.91 25.02
CA SER A 57 -8.50 -1.85 24.11
C SER A 57 -8.48 -1.30 22.68
N ARG A 58 -9.62 -0.80 22.19
CA ARG A 58 -9.73 -0.19 20.85
C ARG A 58 -8.84 1.03 20.71
N LEU A 59 -8.86 1.92 21.71
CA LEU A 59 -8.06 3.14 21.72
C LEU A 59 -6.56 2.83 21.70
N PHE A 60 -6.11 1.86 22.50
CA PHE A 60 -4.73 1.37 22.47
C PHE A 60 -4.37 0.86 21.06
N ALA A 61 -5.21 0.01 20.48
CA ALA A 61 -4.97 -0.54 19.16
C ALA A 61 -4.86 0.54 18.06
N ILE A 62 -5.76 1.53 18.06
CA ILE A 62 -5.72 2.65 17.10
C ILE A 62 -4.42 3.45 17.23
N ARG A 63 -3.93 3.68 18.46
CA ARG A 63 -2.68 4.40 18.69
C ARG A 63 -1.48 3.66 18.11
N GLN A 64 -1.47 2.33 18.22
CA GLN A 64 -0.41 1.45 17.70
C GLN A 64 -0.44 1.28 16.17
N LEU A 65 -1.50 1.71 15.47
CA LEU A 65 -1.54 1.66 14.00
C LEU A 65 -0.46 2.57 13.39
N GLN A 66 0.52 1.95 12.75
CA GLN A 66 1.65 2.63 12.08
C GLN A 66 1.39 2.93 10.60
N SER A 67 0.53 2.17 9.91
CA SER A 67 0.31 2.33 8.47
C SER A 67 -0.91 3.20 8.17
N TRP A 68 -0.65 4.39 7.65
CA TRP A 68 -1.66 5.42 7.37
C TRP A 68 -2.32 5.31 5.99
N ASN A 69 -1.83 4.44 5.10
CA ASN A 69 -2.28 4.37 3.70
C ASN A 69 -2.68 2.94 3.28
N ASN A 70 -3.59 2.33 4.04
CA ASN A 70 -4.17 1.02 3.74
C ASN A 70 -5.70 1.14 3.77
N ARG A 71 -6.38 0.61 2.74
CA ARG A 71 -7.85 0.61 2.65
C ARG A 71 -8.52 0.00 3.88
N PHE A 72 -7.99 -1.11 4.38
CA PHE A 72 -8.52 -1.77 5.57
C PHE A 72 -8.50 -0.84 6.79
N PHE A 73 -7.35 -0.19 7.05
CA PHE A 73 -7.23 0.71 8.19
C PHE A 73 -8.08 1.96 8.03
N VAL A 74 -8.13 2.56 6.83
CA VAL A 74 -8.98 3.72 6.58
C VAL A 74 -10.46 3.38 6.83
N SER A 75 -10.94 2.28 6.26
CA SER A 75 -12.32 1.82 6.46
C SER A 75 -12.61 1.49 7.93
N LYS A 76 -11.68 0.81 8.62
CA LYS A 76 -11.84 0.50 10.03
C LYS A 76 -11.87 1.77 10.91
N LEU A 77 -11.00 2.74 10.63
CA LEU A 77 -11.00 4.03 11.32
C LEU A 77 -12.30 4.81 11.07
N ARG A 78 -12.88 4.73 9.87
CA ARG A 78 -14.19 5.34 9.59
C ARG A 78 -15.30 4.72 10.41
N SER A 79 -15.31 3.39 10.57
CA SER A 79 -16.31 2.72 11.41
C SER A 79 -16.30 3.24 12.85
N PHE A 80 -15.14 3.67 13.36
CA PHE A 80 -15.01 4.23 14.71
C PHE A 80 -15.46 5.69 14.84
N LEU A 81 -15.81 6.37 13.75
CA LEU A 81 -16.38 7.72 13.84
C LEU A 81 -17.76 7.72 14.51
N HIS A 82 -18.42 6.55 14.54
CA HIS A 82 -19.70 6.30 15.19
C HIS A 82 -19.55 5.38 16.42
N ASP A 83 -18.34 5.23 16.96
CA ASP A 83 -18.09 4.42 18.16
C ASP A 83 -18.81 4.99 19.39
N SER A 84 -19.21 4.14 20.34
CA SER A 84 -19.86 4.58 21.58
C SER A 84 -18.97 5.46 22.47
N SER A 85 -17.65 5.34 22.34
CA SER A 85 -16.68 6.14 23.11
C SER A 85 -16.21 7.36 22.33
N GLU A 86 -16.41 8.54 22.90
CA GLU A 86 -15.93 9.80 22.31
C GLU A 86 -14.40 9.83 22.13
N ALA A 87 -13.65 9.26 23.08
CA ALA A 87 -12.19 9.20 23.00
C ALA A 87 -11.71 8.38 21.78
N VAL A 88 -12.41 7.29 21.46
CA VAL A 88 -12.14 6.47 20.28
C VAL A 88 -12.46 7.24 19.00
N GLN A 89 -13.59 7.96 18.95
CA GLN A 89 -13.96 8.79 17.81
C GLN A 89 -12.90 9.89 17.52
N ILE A 90 -12.46 10.61 18.57
CA ILE A 90 -11.46 11.69 18.44
C ILE A 90 -10.14 11.13 17.89
N GLU A 91 -9.68 10.00 18.43
CA GLU A 91 -8.44 9.37 17.99
C GLU A 91 -8.53 8.87 16.54
N ALA A 92 -9.67 8.28 16.16
CA ALA A 92 -9.91 7.86 14.78
C ALA A 92 -9.90 9.05 13.80
N ARG A 93 -10.58 10.16 14.13
CA ARG A 93 -10.53 11.41 13.35
C ARG A 93 -9.12 11.94 13.23
N ARG A 94 -8.35 11.92 14.32
CA ARG A 94 -6.95 12.37 14.35
C ARG A 94 -6.08 11.57 13.37
N LYS A 95 -6.27 10.25 13.28
CA LYS A 95 -5.55 9.37 12.34
C LYS A 95 -6.02 9.51 10.89
N LEU A 96 -7.30 9.81 10.64
CA LEU A 96 -7.85 10.01 9.29
C LEU A 96 -7.46 11.35 8.65
N LYS A 97 -7.41 12.44 9.45
CA LYS A 97 -7.17 13.81 8.95
C LYS A 97 -5.90 13.96 8.09
N PRO A 98 -4.73 13.38 8.44
CA PRO A 98 -3.55 13.43 7.57
C PRO A 98 -3.75 12.76 6.21
N VAL A 99 -4.50 11.66 6.16
CA VAL A 99 -4.79 10.91 4.92
C VAL A 99 -5.67 11.75 4.01
N GLU A 100 -6.73 12.35 4.56
CA GLU A 100 -7.59 13.28 3.81
C GLU A 100 -6.79 14.45 3.25
N MET A 101 -6.01 15.11 4.11
CA MET A 101 -5.20 16.27 3.72
C MET A 101 -4.16 15.91 2.66
N PHE A 102 -3.59 14.71 2.72
CA PHE A 102 -2.66 14.22 1.70
C PHE A 102 -3.31 14.20 0.32
N TYR A 103 -4.48 13.56 0.16
CA TYR A 103 -5.17 13.49 -1.11
C TYR A 103 -5.67 14.87 -1.57
N ARG A 104 -6.23 15.67 -0.66
CA ARG A 104 -6.67 17.04 -0.97
C ARG A 104 -5.55 17.90 -1.54
N LYS A 105 -4.37 17.87 -0.91
CA LYS A 105 -3.17 18.59 -1.39
C LYS A 105 -2.71 18.05 -2.75
N LYS A 106 -2.72 16.73 -2.96
CA LYS A 106 -2.34 16.13 -4.24
C LYS A 106 -3.28 16.52 -5.38
N PHE A 107 -4.60 16.47 -5.16
CA PHE A 107 -5.57 16.92 -6.14
C PHE A 107 -5.37 18.39 -6.50
N SER A 108 -5.30 19.27 -5.51
CA SER A 108 -5.06 20.70 -5.73
C SER A 108 -3.77 20.95 -6.50
N PHE A 109 -2.67 20.30 -6.12
CA PHE A 109 -1.39 20.42 -6.79
C PHE A 109 -1.46 20.01 -8.28
N PHE A 110 -1.99 18.83 -8.58
CA PHE A 110 -2.02 18.33 -9.96
C PHE A 110 -3.05 19.07 -10.82
N GLN A 111 -4.21 19.44 -10.27
CA GLN A 111 -5.19 20.25 -10.99
C GLN A 111 -4.61 21.62 -11.37
N PHE A 112 -3.93 22.28 -10.44
CA PHE A 112 -3.27 23.56 -10.70
C PHE A 112 -2.19 23.42 -11.79
N LYS A 113 -1.36 22.38 -11.72
CA LYS A 113 -0.30 22.13 -12.70
C LYS A 113 -0.85 21.80 -14.09
N LEU A 114 -1.86 20.94 -14.19
CA LEU A 114 -2.52 20.61 -15.47
C LEU A 114 -3.23 21.81 -16.10
N LYS A 115 -3.71 22.77 -15.28
CA LYS A 115 -4.29 24.02 -15.82
C LYS A 115 -3.25 24.90 -16.54
N LYS A 116 -1.99 24.85 -16.11
CA LYS A 116 -0.89 25.62 -16.70
C LYS A 116 -0.21 24.88 -17.86
N GLU A 117 0.03 23.59 -17.68
CA GLU A 117 0.76 22.74 -18.61
C GLU A 117 -0.08 21.48 -18.89
N PRO A 118 -1.11 21.58 -19.76
CA PRO A 118 -2.10 20.53 -19.93
C PRO A 118 -1.51 19.28 -20.58
N ASP A 119 -0.42 19.40 -21.33
CA ASP A 119 0.20 18.30 -22.08
C ASP A 119 1.38 17.63 -21.40
N GLU A 120 1.78 18.12 -20.22
CA GLU A 120 2.92 17.57 -19.49
C GLU A 120 2.61 16.15 -18.97
N PRO A 121 3.32 15.11 -19.47
CA PRO A 121 2.99 13.72 -19.15
C PRO A 121 3.19 13.39 -17.68
N ALA A 122 4.14 14.04 -17.00
CA ALA A 122 4.39 13.82 -15.57
C ALA A 122 3.17 14.21 -14.73
N TYR A 123 2.50 15.31 -15.05
CA TYR A 123 1.32 15.77 -14.32
C TYR A 123 0.08 14.92 -14.63
N LYS A 124 -0.14 14.56 -15.90
CA LYS A 124 -1.22 13.63 -16.28
C LYS A 124 -1.07 12.30 -15.52
N LEU A 125 0.14 11.76 -15.47
CA LEU A 125 0.43 10.51 -14.77
C LEU A 125 0.22 10.67 -13.25
N GLY A 126 0.75 11.73 -12.66
CA GLY A 126 0.60 12.00 -11.23
C GLY A 126 -0.85 12.16 -10.81
N PHE A 127 -1.66 12.84 -11.62
CA PHE A 127 -3.10 12.96 -11.41
C PHE A 127 -3.80 11.59 -11.51
N ALA A 128 -3.51 10.81 -12.56
CA ALA A 128 -4.08 9.47 -12.73
C ALA A 128 -3.77 8.53 -11.55
N ILE A 129 -2.52 8.51 -11.08
CA ILE A 129 -2.12 7.73 -9.90
C ILE A 129 -2.85 8.24 -8.66
N THR A 130 -3.04 9.54 -8.51
CA THR A 130 -3.79 10.12 -7.38
C THR A 130 -5.24 9.66 -7.40
N CYS A 131 -5.91 9.70 -8.55
CA CYS A 131 -7.27 9.16 -8.71
C CYS A 131 -7.35 7.68 -8.37
N LEU A 132 -6.42 6.86 -8.89
CA LEU A 132 -6.33 5.42 -8.60
C LEU A 132 -6.19 5.16 -7.09
N ARG A 133 -5.23 5.81 -6.43
CA ARG A 133 -4.97 5.60 -4.99
C ARG A 133 -6.12 6.12 -4.13
N TYR A 134 -6.69 7.26 -4.50
CA TYR A 134 -7.84 7.82 -3.82
C TYR A 134 -9.05 6.88 -3.87
N ALA A 135 -9.36 6.33 -5.05
CA ALA A 135 -10.42 5.34 -5.23
C ALA A 135 -10.16 4.06 -4.43
N GLN A 136 -8.91 3.57 -4.44
CA GLN A 136 -8.56 2.33 -3.75
C GLN A 136 -8.60 2.46 -2.23
N ILE A 137 -8.15 3.59 -1.68
CA ILE A 137 -7.82 3.71 -0.24
C ILE A 137 -8.83 4.59 0.49
N TRP A 138 -9.25 5.71 -0.10
CA TRP A 138 -10.08 6.70 0.57
C TRP A 138 -11.56 6.54 0.25
N VAL A 139 -11.95 6.33 -1.00
CA VAL A 139 -13.37 6.30 -1.35
C VAL A 139 -14.01 4.98 -0.94
N GLU A 140 -15.20 5.02 -0.32
CA GLU A 140 -15.99 3.83 0.04
C GLU A 140 -17.18 3.63 -0.90
N GLU A 141 -17.83 4.71 -1.32
CA GLU A 141 -18.94 4.67 -2.27
C GLU A 141 -18.52 4.15 -3.64
N GLU A 142 -19.19 3.09 -4.11
CA GLU A 142 -18.87 2.40 -5.36
C GLU A 142 -18.94 3.31 -6.58
N LYS A 143 -20.02 4.10 -6.72
CA LYS A 143 -20.18 5.06 -7.83
C LYS A 143 -19.04 6.07 -7.89
N LEU A 144 -18.58 6.53 -6.73
CA LEU A 144 -17.48 7.49 -6.65
C LEU A 144 -16.14 6.81 -6.94
N GLN A 145 -15.93 5.56 -6.51
CA GLN A 145 -14.76 4.77 -6.90
C GLN A 145 -14.70 4.62 -8.42
N GLU A 146 -15.81 4.24 -9.04
CA GLU A 146 -15.93 4.08 -10.48
C GLU A 146 -15.57 5.38 -11.22
N TYR A 147 -16.09 6.52 -10.74
CA TYR A 147 -15.75 7.84 -11.29
C TYR A 147 -14.23 8.08 -11.30
N PHE A 148 -13.56 7.87 -10.17
CA PHE A 148 -12.12 8.09 -10.07
C PHE A 148 -11.30 7.08 -10.87
N PHE A 149 -11.71 5.82 -10.96
CA PHE A 149 -11.07 4.84 -11.83
C PHE A 149 -11.20 5.22 -13.30
N ARG A 150 -12.37 5.68 -13.75
CA ARG A 150 -12.59 6.17 -15.12
C ARG A 150 -11.72 7.39 -15.42
N GLN A 151 -11.58 8.32 -14.48
CA GLN A 151 -10.65 9.45 -14.62
C GLN A 151 -9.19 8.98 -14.77
N ALA A 152 -8.73 8.06 -13.91
CA ALA A 152 -7.38 7.50 -14.01
C ALA A 152 -7.14 6.85 -15.39
N ILE A 153 -8.08 6.02 -15.87
CA ILE A 153 -7.99 5.39 -17.20
C ILE A 153 -7.96 6.43 -18.32
N LYS A 154 -8.78 7.48 -18.24
CA LYS A 154 -8.81 8.54 -19.25
C LYS A 154 -7.42 9.17 -19.45
N TYR A 155 -6.79 9.60 -18.37
CA TYR A 155 -5.45 10.21 -18.44
C TYR A 155 -4.38 9.20 -18.87
N LEU A 156 -4.47 7.94 -18.44
CA LEU A 156 -3.53 6.89 -18.85
C LEU A 156 -3.67 6.53 -20.33
N ASN A 157 -4.89 6.51 -20.86
CA ASN A 157 -5.15 6.30 -22.29
C ASN A 157 -4.59 7.46 -23.12
N GLN A 158 -4.76 8.70 -22.68
CA GLN A 158 -4.13 9.85 -23.33
C GLN A 158 -2.61 9.72 -23.35
N LEU A 159 -2.00 9.33 -22.22
CA LEU A 159 -0.55 9.14 -22.12
C LEU A 159 -0.02 8.09 -23.10
N ILE A 160 -0.73 6.96 -23.23
CA ILE A 160 -0.37 5.86 -24.12
C ILE A 160 -0.54 6.24 -25.60
N ARG A 161 -1.52 7.11 -25.93
CA ARG A 161 -1.79 7.53 -27.30
C ARG A 161 -0.83 8.61 -27.79
N VAL A 162 -0.51 9.58 -26.94
CA VAL A 162 0.19 10.82 -27.35
C VAL A 162 1.70 10.72 -27.16
N HIS A 163 2.16 9.98 -26.15
CA HIS A 163 3.58 9.89 -25.84
C HIS A 163 4.10 8.48 -26.09
N GLU A 164 5.43 8.37 -26.17
CA GLU A 164 6.10 7.09 -26.23
C GLU A 164 5.59 6.16 -25.10
N PRO A 165 5.09 4.96 -25.44
CA PRO A 165 4.51 4.03 -24.47
C PRO A 165 5.57 3.60 -23.45
N LYS A 166 5.27 3.83 -22.16
CA LYS A 166 6.15 3.46 -21.05
C LYS A 166 5.50 2.37 -20.21
N ALA A 167 6.31 1.43 -19.71
CA ALA A 167 5.88 0.37 -18.80
C ALA A 167 4.98 0.89 -17.66
N LYS A 168 5.31 2.05 -17.07
CA LYS A 168 4.52 2.66 -15.99
C LYS A 168 3.08 3.00 -16.39
N TYR A 169 2.82 3.39 -17.64
CA TYR A 169 1.47 3.75 -18.08
C TYR A 169 0.58 2.51 -18.13
N PHE A 170 1.06 1.42 -18.73
CA PHE A 170 0.36 0.14 -18.72
C PHE A 170 0.21 -0.42 -17.31
N TYR A 171 1.24 -0.30 -16.46
CA TYR A 171 1.17 -0.79 -15.09
C TYR A 171 0.05 -0.12 -14.29
N TYR A 172 -0.02 1.21 -14.30
CA TYR A 172 -1.07 1.93 -13.58
C TYR A 172 -2.45 1.75 -14.22
N ARG A 173 -2.52 1.58 -15.56
CA ARG A 173 -3.80 1.29 -16.22
C ARG A 173 -4.29 -0.10 -15.87
N GLY A 174 -3.42 -1.10 -15.89
CA GLY A 174 -3.70 -2.46 -15.42
C GLY A 174 -4.18 -2.48 -13.97
N GLN A 175 -3.52 -1.74 -13.06
CA GLN A 175 -3.99 -1.62 -11.67
C GLN A 175 -5.38 -0.97 -11.56
N THR A 176 -5.65 0.02 -12.40
CA THR A 176 -6.96 0.70 -12.42
C THR A 176 -8.04 -0.22 -12.97
N LEU A 177 -7.74 -0.98 -14.03
CA LEU A 177 -8.64 -1.96 -14.63
C LEU A 177 -8.96 -3.09 -13.65
N LEU A 178 -7.98 -3.60 -12.89
CA LEU A 178 -8.24 -4.54 -11.79
C LEU A 178 -9.17 -3.95 -10.73
N GLY A 179 -8.95 -2.68 -10.36
CA GLY A 179 -9.83 -1.97 -9.42
C GLY A 179 -11.29 -1.88 -9.90
N MET A 180 -11.51 -1.92 -11.21
CA MET A 180 -12.84 -1.96 -11.85
C MET A 180 -13.34 -3.38 -12.17
N GLY A 181 -12.63 -4.43 -11.76
CA GLY A 181 -12.97 -5.82 -12.08
C GLY A 181 -12.71 -6.22 -13.55
N GLN A 182 -12.06 -5.36 -14.34
CA GLN A 182 -11.74 -5.61 -15.75
C GLN A 182 -10.47 -6.45 -15.92
N ASN A 183 -10.47 -7.64 -15.31
CA ASN A 183 -9.27 -8.47 -15.14
C ASN A 183 -8.61 -8.88 -16.46
N ARG A 184 -9.41 -9.20 -17.50
CA ARG A 184 -8.88 -9.56 -18.83
C ARG A 184 -8.03 -8.45 -19.43
N PHE A 185 -8.53 -7.21 -19.43
CA PHE A 185 -7.79 -6.07 -19.95
C PHE A 185 -6.57 -5.72 -19.09
N ALA A 186 -6.67 -5.90 -17.77
CA ALA A 186 -5.55 -5.69 -16.87
C ALA A 186 -4.40 -6.67 -17.12
N ILE A 187 -4.71 -7.95 -17.35
CA ILE A 187 -3.71 -8.98 -17.69
C ILE A 187 -2.92 -8.58 -18.94
N GLU A 188 -3.59 -8.12 -19.99
CA GLU A 188 -2.93 -7.66 -21.21
C GLU A 188 -2.01 -6.46 -20.97
N ASP A 189 -2.43 -5.53 -20.11
CA ASP A 189 -1.59 -4.40 -19.71
C ASP A 189 -0.36 -4.86 -18.91
N PHE A 190 -0.50 -5.78 -17.95
CA PHE A 190 0.65 -6.30 -17.21
C PHE A 190 1.60 -7.11 -18.08
N LYS A 191 1.10 -7.85 -19.08
CA LYS A 191 1.97 -8.50 -20.08
C LYS A 191 2.80 -7.47 -20.84
N LYS A 192 2.19 -6.36 -21.27
CA LYS A 192 2.93 -5.24 -21.89
C LYS A 192 3.98 -4.68 -20.94
N VAL A 193 3.69 -4.52 -19.65
CA VAL A 193 4.70 -4.10 -18.66
C VAL A 193 5.91 -5.02 -18.68
N LEU A 194 5.71 -6.35 -18.74
CA LEU A 194 6.80 -7.32 -18.81
C LEU A 194 7.53 -7.33 -20.16
N GLN A 195 6.87 -7.00 -21.26
CA GLN A 195 7.56 -6.78 -22.56
C GLN A 195 8.55 -5.61 -22.48
N PHE A 196 8.16 -4.49 -21.86
CA PHE A 196 9.06 -3.34 -21.67
C PHE A 196 10.08 -3.55 -20.54
N ARG A 197 9.70 -4.27 -19.49
CA ARG A 197 10.51 -4.53 -18.29
C ARG A 197 10.29 -5.95 -17.82
N PRO A 198 11.04 -6.92 -18.37
CA PRO A 198 10.88 -8.35 -18.05
C PRO A 198 10.96 -8.65 -16.57
N ASN A 199 11.75 -7.87 -15.82
CA ASN A 199 11.99 -8.06 -14.39
C ASN A 199 11.09 -7.21 -13.48
N HIS A 200 9.95 -6.71 -13.97
CA HIS A 200 9.05 -5.89 -13.18
C HIS A 200 8.26 -6.73 -12.15
N THR A 201 8.82 -6.88 -10.95
CA THR A 201 8.27 -7.73 -9.86
C THR A 201 6.80 -7.47 -9.56
N GLY A 202 6.36 -6.21 -9.48
CA GLY A 202 4.96 -5.90 -9.21
C GLY A 202 4.00 -6.41 -10.29
N ALA A 203 4.43 -6.42 -11.56
CA ALA A 203 3.58 -6.90 -12.66
C ALA A 203 3.58 -8.42 -12.74
N MET A 204 4.73 -9.07 -12.48
CA MET A 204 4.81 -10.53 -12.35
C MET A 204 3.92 -11.04 -11.24
N LEU A 205 4.01 -10.45 -10.03
CA LEU A 205 3.18 -10.86 -8.90
C LEU A 205 1.68 -10.69 -9.20
N THR A 206 1.29 -9.57 -9.81
CA THR A 206 -0.11 -9.38 -10.21
C THR A 206 -0.54 -10.41 -11.25
N LEU A 207 0.28 -10.71 -12.26
CA LEU A 207 -0.08 -11.73 -13.26
C LEU A 207 -0.17 -13.14 -12.67
N ILE A 208 0.74 -13.50 -11.78
CA ILE A 208 0.70 -14.78 -11.07
C ILE A 208 -0.60 -14.90 -10.29
N ASP A 209 -0.92 -13.90 -9.47
CA ASP A 209 -2.17 -13.84 -8.70
C ASP A 209 -3.41 -14.02 -9.61
N GLN A 210 -3.46 -13.28 -10.72
CA GLN A 210 -4.57 -13.40 -11.69
C GLN A 210 -4.61 -14.78 -12.37
N TYR A 211 -3.48 -15.36 -12.73
CA TYR A 211 -3.45 -16.71 -13.33
C TYR A 211 -3.81 -17.81 -12.34
N LEU A 212 -3.40 -17.69 -11.08
CA LEU A 212 -3.78 -18.61 -10.01
C LEU A 212 -5.29 -18.52 -9.74
N THR A 213 -5.85 -17.30 -9.70
CA THR A 213 -7.30 -17.09 -9.57
C THR A 213 -8.08 -17.70 -10.74
N LEU A 214 -7.49 -17.72 -11.94
CA LEU A 214 -8.06 -18.33 -13.14
C LEU A 214 -7.71 -19.81 -13.31
N TYR A 215 -7.07 -20.45 -12.32
CA TYR A 215 -6.57 -21.84 -12.39
C TYR A 215 -5.64 -22.12 -13.59
N ALA A 216 -5.02 -21.09 -14.16
CA ALA A 216 -4.14 -21.16 -15.32
C ALA A 216 -2.68 -21.39 -14.89
N LEU A 217 -2.43 -22.51 -14.19
CA LEU A 217 -1.11 -22.85 -13.62
C LEU A 217 0.03 -22.83 -14.64
N HIS A 218 -0.22 -23.32 -15.86
CA HIS A 218 0.77 -23.33 -16.94
C HIS A 218 1.33 -21.94 -17.29
N LYS A 219 0.57 -20.86 -17.07
CA LYS A 219 1.04 -19.46 -17.27
C LYS A 219 1.70 -18.87 -16.03
N ALA A 220 1.31 -19.33 -14.83
CA ALA A 220 1.85 -18.84 -13.57
C ALA A 220 3.26 -19.41 -13.28
N LEU A 221 3.46 -20.71 -13.52
CA LEU A 221 4.71 -21.41 -13.24
C LEU A 221 5.96 -20.74 -13.83
N PRO A 222 6.02 -20.35 -15.13
CA PRO A 222 7.21 -19.71 -15.68
C PRO A 222 7.52 -18.36 -15.01
N LEU A 223 6.49 -17.60 -14.63
CA LEU A 223 6.66 -16.32 -13.92
C LEU A 223 7.14 -16.54 -12.48
N ILE A 224 6.67 -17.58 -11.80
CA ILE A 224 7.14 -17.96 -10.46
C ILE A 224 8.61 -18.37 -10.51
N GLN A 225 9.00 -19.19 -11.49
CA GLN A 225 10.40 -19.59 -11.69
C GLN A 225 11.28 -18.37 -11.98
N GLN A 226 10.84 -17.47 -12.86
CA GLN A 226 11.56 -16.22 -13.15
C GLN A 226 11.73 -15.35 -11.89
N LEU A 227 10.74 -15.31 -10.99
CA LEU A 227 10.87 -14.62 -9.71
C LEU A 227 11.86 -15.29 -8.75
N GLN A 228 11.89 -16.62 -8.68
CA GLN A 228 12.76 -17.41 -7.80
C GLN A 228 14.22 -17.41 -8.24
N GLN A 229 14.49 -17.37 -9.55
CA GLN A 229 15.85 -17.29 -10.10
C GLN A 229 16.55 -15.95 -9.77
N LYS A 230 15.82 -14.96 -9.25
CA LYS A 230 16.38 -13.74 -8.71
C LYS A 230 17.11 -14.09 -7.40
N LYS A 231 18.44 -13.93 -7.35
CA LYS A 231 19.24 -14.11 -6.11
C LYS A 231 18.56 -13.34 -4.96
N LEU A 232 17.95 -14.08 -4.04
CA LEU A 232 17.44 -13.52 -2.80
C LEU A 232 18.67 -13.01 -2.01
N PRO A 233 18.61 -11.81 -1.41
CA PRO A 233 19.64 -11.39 -0.48
C PRO A 233 19.76 -12.43 0.63
N ALA A 234 20.97 -12.69 1.13
CA ALA A 234 21.25 -13.79 2.06
C ALA A 234 20.32 -13.83 3.29
N SER A 235 19.84 -12.66 3.73
CA SER A 235 18.87 -12.51 4.82
C SER A 235 17.46 -13.03 4.52
N LEU A 236 17.04 -13.05 3.25
CA LEU A 236 15.76 -13.64 2.84
C LEU A 236 15.90 -15.13 2.55
N THR A 237 17.05 -15.57 2.05
CA THR A 237 17.33 -17.00 1.85
C THR A 237 17.31 -17.77 3.17
N SER A 238 17.87 -17.19 4.25
CA SER A 238 17.83 -17.82 5.59
C SER A 238 16.41 -17.92 6.15
N VAL A 239 15.57 -16.90 5.94
CA VAL A 239 14.17 -16.89 6.37
C VAL A 239 13.33 -17.88 5.56
N VAL A 240 13.52 -17.95 4.24
CA VAL A 240 12.84 -18.93 3.39
C VAL A 240 13.22 -20.35 3.80
N ASN A 241 14.51 -20.59 4.06
CA ASN A 241 14.99 -21.89 4.54
C ASN A 241 14.41 -22.25 5.91
N PHE A 242 14.25 -21.28 6.83
CA PHE A 242 13.66 -21.51 8.16
C PHE A 242 12.25 -22.10 8.10
N TRP A 243 11.44 -21.71 7.10
CA TRP A 243 10.07 -22.23 6.91
C TRP A 243 10.01 -23.52 6.06
N HIS A 244 11.08 -23.88 5.35
CA HIS A 244 11.13 -25.04 4.46
C HIS A 244 11.91 -26.23 5.02
N THR A 245 12.72 -26.04 6.06
CA THR A 245 13.27 -27.15 6.83
C THR A 245 12.20 -27.67 7.78
N PRO A 246 11.81 -28.96 7.70
CA PRO A 246 10.98 -29.59 8.73
C PRO A 246 11.73 -29.46 10.06
N GLN A 247 11.13 -28.75 11.02
CA GLN A 247 11.68 -28.66 12.37
C GLN A 247 11.33 -29.97 13.08
N PHE A 248 12.21 -30.97 12.95
CA PHE A 248 12.23 -32.17 13.79
C PHE A 248 13.19 -31.96 14.96
#